data_AF-A0A257M3D4-F1
#
_entry.id   AF-A0A257M3D4-F1
#
_cell.length_a   1.000
_cell.length_b   1.000
_cell.length_c   1.000
_cell.angle_alpha   90.00
_cell.angle_beta   90.00
_cell.angle_gamma   90.00
#
_symmetry.space_group_name_H-M   'P 1'
#
loop_
_entity.id
_entity.type
_entity.pdbx_description
1 polymer ?
#
loop_
_entity_poly.entity_id
_entity_poly.type
_entity_poly.pdbx_seq_one_letter_code
_entity_poly.pdbx_strand_id
1 'polypeptide(L)'
;TLTVSGAISSAGGADLIISADVLGGKVVLSGNSNTYTGSTQIVRGLLQLGATNTLPTGTTLNIHSAVGVADAASVDLNGFNQQVGGLLRGNNSGPATLTNASATASMLTISNTANFTYDSPITGNLSLVKSGTGTQALTGTSTYTGTTSVNGGVLSANSSSALGDGSATNTLILNGGSLLAGGAITSPSTRGVSLTANSTVDTAANAVSIAGVVSGSSGLTKSGTGTLTLSGANTYTGNTVVNAGTLALSSTSQMAFTIGANGVNTSISGTGTVTLDGTFNLSLAGADITTGNSWTLVNASTLTESFTTNFNIPGFTQVADVWTMVDGTKTWTFTESTGVLSLTVSSGAYSTWASDKGLTAGVNDGKDQDPDLDGRTNAMEFAFDGDPLSAANDGKVSSKIASVGGDNVLTLTVPVRSSATFSNDAITNEEVSAVIDTLVYRIQGSSNLSAWTRDVSEVTATGDLTAIQAGLPTLSSGWTYRTFRAPGNVATDAKDFLRAVIQPQ
;
A
#
# COMPACT_ATOMS: atom_id res chain seq x y z
N THR A 1 -52.47 -16.49 20.12
CA THR A 1 -51.08 -16.44 20.66
C THR A 1 -50.99 -17.28 21.91
N LEU A 2 -50.04 -18.20 21.99
CA LEU A 2 -49.65 -18.89 23.23
C LEU A 2 -48.38 -18.24 23.76
N THR A 3 -48.35 -17.84 25.03
CA THR A 3 -47.14 -17.31 25.66
C THR A 3 -46.65 -18.31 26.71
N VAL A 4 -45.40 -18.75 26.59
CA VAL A 4 -44.74 -19.62 27.56
C VAL A 4 -43.65 -18.83 28.25
N SER A 5 -43.90 -18.50 29.53
CA SER A 5 -42.98 -17.71 30.36
C SER A 5 -42.12 -18.56 31.30
N GLY A 6 -42.53 -19.80 31.57
CA GLY A 6 -41.77 -20.74 32.39
C GLY A 6 -40.62 -21.39 31.61
N ALA A 7 -39.67 -21.97 32.35
CA ALA A 7 -38.59 -22.75 31.76
C ALA A 7 -39.12 -24.06 31.15
N ILE A 8 -38.68 -24.35 29.92
CA ILE A 8 -38.85 -25.61 29.22
C ILE A 8 -37.61 -26.45 29.47
N SER A 9 -37.81 -27.62 30.05
CA SER A 9 -36.75 -28.59 30.33
C SER A 9 -37.22 -29.98 29.91
N SER A 10 -36.27 -30.86 29.60
CA SER A 10 -36.54 -32.27 29.31
C SER A 10 -35.43 -33.13 29.91
N ALA A 11 -35.79 -34.32 30.37
CA ALA A 11 -34.81 -35.36 30.68
C ALA A 11 -34.50 -36.12 29.38
N GLY A 12 -33.27 -36.02 28.88
CA GLY A 12 -32.75 -36.93 27.84
C GLY A 12 -32.98 -36.53 26.37
N GLY A 13 -32.44 -35.40 25.92
CA GLY A 13 -32.27 -35.15 24.46
C GLY A 13 -33.55 -34.89 23.66
N ALA A 14 -34.70 -34.70 24.32
CA ALA A 14 -35.95 -34.48 23.61
C ALA A 14 -35.98 -33.12 22.90
N ASP A 15 -36.55 -33.11 21.70
CA ASP A 15 -36.77 -31.93 20.88
C ASP A 15 -37.93 -31.07 21.41
N LEU A 16 -37.83 -29.75 21.27
CA LEU A 16 -38.96 -28.84 21.39
C LEU A 16 -39.59 -28.65 20.01
N ILE A 17 -40.83 -29.12 19.84
CA ILE A 17 -41.58 -28.98 18.58
C ILE A 17 -42.67 -27.93 18.73
N ILE A 18 -42.62 -26.89 17.90
CA ILE A 18 -43.60 -25.82 17.83
C ILE A 18 -44.40 -25.99 16.54
N SER A 19 -45.72 -26.12 16.70
CA SER A 19 -46.67 -26.26 15.60
C SER A 19 -47.90 -25.42 15.91
N ALA A 20 -47.92 -24.17 15.44
CA ALA A 20 -49.07 -23.29 15.58
C ALA A 20 -50.04 -23.41 14.40
N ASP A 21 -51.27 -22.92 14.55
CA ASP A 21 -52.29 -22.98 13.50
C ASP A 21 -51.87 -22.23 12.22
N VAL A 22 -52.35 -22.72 11.08
CA VAL A 22 -52.09 -22.27 9.70
C VAL A 22 -52.64 -20.88 9.40
N LEU A 23 -53.51 -20.37 10.26
CA LEU A 23 -54.13 -19.03 10.21
C LEU A 23 -53.35 -17.97 11.01
N GLY A 24 -52.02 -18.10 11.12
CA GLY A 24 -51.17 -17.11 11.82
C GLY A 24 -51.03 -17.37 13.31
N GLY A 25 -51.07 -18.64 13.73
CA GLY A 25 -50.76 -19.04 15.10
C GLY A 25 -49.38 -18.55 15.53
N LYS A 26 -49.30 -17.91 16.69
CA LYS A 26 -48.06 -17.37 17.28
C LYS A 26 -47.77 -18.00 18.64
N VAL A 27 -46.55 -18.50 18.82
CA VAL A 27 -46.00 -18.90 20.12
C VAL A 27 -44.96 -17.87 20.52
N VAL A 28 -45.10 -17.28 21.70
CA VAL A 28 -44.09 -16.40 22.31
C VAL A 28 -43.40 -17.18 23.41
N LEU A 29 -42.09 -17.36 23.29
CA LEU A 29 -41.27 -17.88 24.36
C LEU A 29 -40.60 -16.70 25.05
N SER A 30 -40.95 -16.41 26.30
CA SER A 30 -40.45 -15.23 27.04
C SER A 30 -39.51 -15.57 28.20
N GLY A 31 -39.32 -16.85 28.53
CA GLY A 31 -38.31 -17.31 29.48
C GLY A 31 -36.93 -17.47 28.83
N ASN A 32 -35.86 -17.17 29.57
CA ASN A 32 -34.45 -17.29 29.12
C ASN A 32 -33.68 -18.45 29.79
N SER A 33 -34.40 -19.37 30.44
CA SER A 33 -33.83 -20.46 31.24
C SER A 33 -34.21 -21.85 30.70
N ASN A 34 -34.45 -21.95 29.39
CA ASN A 34 -34.75 -23.22 28.74
C ASN A 34 -33.50 -24.11 28.70
N THR A 35 -33.64 -25.38 29.09
CA THR A 35 -32.50 -26.31 29.35
C THR A 35 -32.60 -27.64 28.62
N TYR A 36 -33.61 -27.84 27.77
CA TYR A 36 -33.67 -29.02 26.91
C TYR A 36 -32.46 -29.08 25.98
N THR A 37 -32.00 -30.30 25.66
CA THR A 37 -30.78 -30.51 24.88
C THR A 37 -31.03 -31.00 23.45
N GLY A 38 -32.28 -31.30 23.09
CA GLY A 38 -32.67 -31.62 21.73
C GLY A 38 -32.77 -30.39 20.82
N SER A 39 -33.21 -30.62 19.58
CA SER A 39 -33.43 -29.56 18.60
C SER A 39 -34.68 -28.74 18.92
N THR A 40 -34.69 -27.49 18.45
CA THR A 40 -35.87 -26.64 18.43
C THR A 40 -36.42 -26.70 17.01
N GLN A 41 -37.60 -27.30 16.85
CA GLN A 41 -38.25 -27.47 15.56
C GLN A 41 -39.47 -26.55 15.47
N ILE A 42 -39.55 -25.74 14.42
CA ILE A 42 -40.76 -24.99 14.08
C ILE A 42 -41.32 -25.65 12.85
N VAL A 43 -42.49 -26.29 12.98
CA VAL A 43 -43.14 -27.08 11.93
C VAL A 43 -44.20 -26.26 11.18
N ARG A 44 -44.77 -25.25 11.83
CA ARG A 44 -45.76 -24.32 11.27
C ARG A 44 -46.04 -23.16 12.22
N GLY A 45 -46.47 -22.04 11.65
CA GLY A 45 -46.77 -20.80 12.35
C GLY A 45 -45.53 -20.03 12.77
N LEU A 46 -45.70 -19.10 13.71
CA LEU A 46 -44.66 -18.17 14.15
C LEU A 46 -44.20 -18.48 15.57
N LEU A 47 -42.90 -18.75 15.73
CA LEU A 47 -42.21 -18.57 17.00
C LEU A 47 -41.70 -17.12 17.09
N GLN A 48 -42.05 -16.41 18.15
CA GLN A 48 -41.50 -15.09 18.47
C GLN A 48 -40.72 -15.14 19.79
N LEU A 49 -39.51 -14.60 19.81
CA LEU A 49 -38.72 -14.52 21.05
C LEU A 49 -39.21 -13.35 21.92
N GLY A 50 -39.20 -13.57 23.23
CA GLY A 50 -39.54 -12.58 24.25
C GLY A 50 -38.36 -12.18 25.14
N ALA A 51 -37.19 -12.82 24.98
CA ALA A 51 -35.96 -12.52 25.69
C ALA A 51 -34.73 -12.97 24.88
N THR A 52 -33.55 -12.41 25.22
CA THR A 52 -32.27 -12.89 24.64
C THR A 52 -31.99 -14.32 25.08
N ASN A 53 -31.51 -15.15 24.15
CA ASN A 53 -31.22 -16.57 24.36
C ASN A 53 -32.39 -17.32 25.00
N THR A 54 -33.59 -17.03 24.50
CA THR A 54 -34.79 -17.78 24.86
C THR A 54 -34.61 -19.26 24.52
N LEU A 55 -34.03 -19.59 23.36
CA LEU A 55 -33.70 -20.97 23.01
C LEU A 55 -32.36 -21.39 23.66
N PRO A 56 -32.17 -22.67 24.03
CA PRO A 56 -30.88 -23.17 24.49
C PRO A 56 -29.79 -22.89 23.46
N THR A 57 -28.64 -22.36 23.88
CA THR A 57 -27.59 -21.88 22.97
C THR A 57 -26.97 -22.98 22.10
N GLY A 58 -27.02 -24.24 22.55
CA GLY A 58 -26.57 -25.42 21.82
C GLY A 58 -27.62 -26.07 20.91
N THR A 59 -28.86 -25.60 20.89
CA THR A 59 -29.93 -26.21 20.09
C THR A 59 -29.62 -26.09 18.60
N THR A 60 -29.85 -27.15 17.82
CA THR A 60 -30.09 -26.96 16.39
C THR A 60 -31.47 -26.33 16.24
N LEU A 61 -31.56 -25.22 15.51
CA LEU A 61 -32.81 -24.57 15.14
C LEU A 61 -33.23 -25.08 13.76
N ASN A 62 -34.25 -25.93 13.73
CA ASN A 62 -34.80 -26.50 12.51
C ASN A 62 -36.12 -25.81 12.17
N ILE A 63 -36.13 -24.95 11.15
CA ILE A 63 -37.33 -24.22 10.72
C ILE A 63 -37.84 -24.89 9.45
N HIS A 64 -38.90 -25.68 9.52
CA HIS A 64 -39.38 -26.47 8.40
C HIS A 64 -40.90 -26.62 8.40
N SER A 65 -41.49 -27.11 7.31
CA SER A 65 -42.85 -27.62 7.35
C SER A 65 -42.85 -29.15 7.45
N ALA A 66 -43.97 -29.75 7.82
CA ALA A 66 -44.13 -31.19 7.66
C ALA A 66 -44.26 -31.52 6.16
N VAL A 67 -43.84 -32.72 5.75
CA VAL A 67 -43.92 -33.13 4.34
C VAL A 67 -45.38 -33.13 3.88
N GLY A 68 -45.66 -32.42 2.78
CA GLY A 68 -47.00 -32.39 2.16
C GLY A 68 -47.97 -31.35 2.72
N VAL A 69 -47.55 -30.48 3.63
CA VAL A 69 -48.32 -29.29 4.04
C VAL A 69 -47.69 -28.01 3.50
N ALA A 70 -48.54 -27.09 3.03
CA ALA A 70 -48.12 -25.78 2.49
C ALA A 70 -47.93 -24.72 3.57
N ASP A 71 -47.96 -25.11 4.84
CA ASP A 71 -47.96 -24.20 5.98
C ASP A 71 -46.59 -23.56 6.16
N ALA A 72 -46.59 -22.25 6.42
CA ALA A 72 -45.37 -21.49 6.67
C ALA A 72 -44.84 -21.72 8.08
N ALA A 73 -43.53 -21.87 8.23
CA ALA A 73 -42.82 -21.93 9.51
C ALA A 73 -41.89 -20.72 9.66
N SER A 74 -42.07 -19.93 10.71
CA SER A 74 -41.32 -18.68 10.90
C SER A 74 -40.77 -18.55 12.30
N VAL A 75 -39.58 -17.95 12.40
CA VAL A 75 -38.99 -17.49 13.67
C VAL A 75 -38.74 -15.99 13.57
N ASP A 76 -39.25 -15.23 14.54
CA ASP A 76 -38.99 -13.80 14.71
C ASP A 76 -38.18 -13.57 16.00
N LEU A 77 -36.97 -13.04 15.85
CA LEU A 77 -36.10 -12.68 16.96
C LEU A 77 -36.63 -11.50 17.78
N ASN A 78 -37.49 -10.66 17.19
CA ASN A 78 -38.24 -9.61 17.89
C ASN A 78 -37.36 -8.68 18.76
N GLY A 79 -36.18 -8.32 18.28
CA GLY A 79 -35.25 -7.42 18.97
C GLY A 79 -34.35 -8.10 19.99
N PHE A 80 -34.34 -9.44 20.06
CA PHE A 80 -33.54 -10.20 21.01
C PHE A 80 -32.44 -11.00 20.32
N ASN A 81 -31.27 -11.04 20.94
CA ASN A 81 -30.17 -11.87 20.45
C ASN A 81 -30.45 -13.35 20.71
N GLN A 82 -29.97 -14.23 19.84
CA GLN A 82 -30.08 -15.67 20.00
C GLN A 82 -28.81 -16.36 19.52
N GLN A 83 -28.31 -17.31 20.30
CA GLN A 83 -27.29 -18.26 19.87
C GLN A 83 -27.90 -19.64 19.61
N VAL A 84 -27.45 -20.35 18.58
CA VAL A 84 -27.87 -21.72 18.27
C VAL A 84 -26.65 -22.59 17.93
N GLY A 85 -26.75 -23.89 18.20
CA GLY A 85 -25.78 -24.91 17.79
C GLY A 85 -25.86 -25.28 16.31
N GLY A 86 -26.79 -24.70 15.56
CA GLY A 86 -26.89 -24.84 14.11
C GLY A 86 -28.19 -24.27 13.58
N LEU A 87 -28.19 -23.80 12.34
CA LEU A 87 -29.40 -23.40 11.63
C LEU A 87 -29.66 -24.39 10.50
N LEU A 88 -30.80 -25.04 10.55
CA LEU A 88 -31.17 -26.13 9.67
C LEU A 88 -32.54 -25.84 9.04
N ARG A 89 -32.69 -26.21 7.77
CA ARG A 89 -33.99 -26.57 7.23
C ARG A 89 -33.95 -28.05 6.85
N GLY A 90 -34.54 -28.89 7.69
CA GLY A 90 -34.77 -30.30 7.41
C GLY A 90 -36.16 -30.49 6.78
N ASN A 91 -36.42 -31.61 6.12
CA ASN A 91 -37.77 -31.95 5.61
C ASN A 91 -38.41 -30.82 4.79
N ASN A 92 -37.78 -30.46 3.66
CA ASN A 92 -38.11 -29.31 2.82
C ASN A 92 -39.52 -29.36 2.20
N SER A 93 -40.52 -28.91 2.95
CA SER A 93 -41.88 -28.62 2.49
C SER A 93 -42.30 -27.26 3.03
N GLY A 94 -43.18 -26.56 2.31
CA GLY A 94 -43.74 -25.27 2.72
C GLY A 94 -42.73 -24.10 2.82
N PRO A 95 -43.21 -22.85 2.93
CA PRO A 95 -42.35 -21.68 3.16
C PRO A 95 -41.70 -21.72 4.56
N ALA A 96 -40.45 -21.30 4.68
CA ALA A 96 -39.81 -21.08 5.97
C ALA A 96 -39.02 -19.77 5.98
N THR A 97 -39.04 -19.04 7.10
CA THR A 97 -38.37 -17.75 7.24
C THR A 97 -37.79 -17.56 8.64
N LEU A 98 -36.60 -16.98 8.73
CA LEU A 98 -36.06 -16.42 9.96
C LEU A 98 -36.02 -14.91 9.80
N THR A 99 -36.48 -14.16 10.80
CA THR A 99 -36.54 -12.70 10.72
C THR A 99 -36.20 -12.04 12.04
N ASN A 100 -35.86 -10.75 11.97
CA ASN A 100 -36.10 -9.82 13.05
C ASN A 100 -37.02 -8.71 12.56
N ALA A 101 -38.30 -8.78 12.91
CA ALA A 101 -39.31 -7.79 12.54
C ALA A 101 -39.27 -6.54 13.43
N SER A 102 -38.51 -6.57 14.53
CA SER A 102 -38.38 -5.44 15.45
C SER A 102 -37.50 -4.32 14.87
N ALA A 103 -37.80 -3.08 15.27
CA ALA A 103 -36.92 -1.94 15.00
C ALA A 103 -35.57 -2.07 15.75
N THR A 104 -35.57 -2.73 16.91
CA THR A 104 -34.35 -3.03 17.66
C THR A 104 -33.55 -4.09 16.93
N ALA A 105 -32.26 -3.82 16.68
CA ALA A 105 -31.37 -4.78 16.02
C ALA A 105 -31.21 -6.06 16.86
N SER A 106 -31.15 -7.21 16.20
CA SER A 106 -30.89 -8.51 16.82
C SER A 106 -29.67 -9.18 16.23
N MET A 107 -28.99 -10.01 17.01
CA MET A 107 -27.87 -10.84 16.57
C MET A 107 -28.26 -12.32 16.64
N LEU A 108 -28.16 -13.03 15.51
CA LEU A 108 -28.15 -14.49 15.49
C LEU A 108 -26.71 -15.00 15.46
N THR A 109 -26.31 -15.75 16.49
CA THR A 109 -25.02 -16.45 16.52
C THR A 109 -25.22 -17.93 16.22
N ILE A 110 -24.52 -18.45 15.21
CA ILE A 110 -24.50 -19.85 14.83
C ILE A 110 -23.15 -20.47 15.24
N SER A 111 -23.19 -21.30 16.28
CA SER A 111 -22.03 -21.95 16.89
C SER A 111 -21.96 -23.44 16.56
N ASN A 112 -22.27 -23.78 15.31
CA ASN A 112 -22.29 -25.17 14.86
C ASN A 112 -20.91 -25.81 14.77
N THR A 113 -20.78 -27.00 15.34
CA THR A 113 -19.62 -27.90 15.18
C THR A 113 -19.83 -28.89 14.04
N ALA A 114 -21.09 -29.29 13.79
CA ALA A 114 -21.50 -30.09 12.65
C ALA A 114 -21.84 -29.21 11.43
N ASN A 115 -22.01 -29.84 10.27
CA ASN A 115 -22.40 -29.14 9.05
C ASN A 115 -23.93 -29.05 8.93
N PHE A 116 -24.44 -27.85 8.65
CA PHE A 116 -25.87 -27.62 8.45
C PHE A 116 -26.13 -26.76 7.21
N THR A 117 -27.31 -26.93 6.62
CA THR A 117 -27.79 -26.12 5.50
C THR A 117 -29.09 -25.45 5.88
N TYR A 118 -29.18 -24.16 5.59
CA TYR A 118 -30.41 -23.38 5.65
C TYR A 118 -30.64 -22.71 4.29
N ASP A 119 -31.69 -23.13 3.61
CA ASP A 119 -31.99 -22.72 2.22
C ASP A 119 -33.17 -21.73 2.14
N SER A 120 -33.55 -21.16 3.29
CA SER A 120 -34.68 -20.24 3.44
C SER A 120 -34.21 -18.79 3.70
N PRO A 121 -35.06 -17.79 3.44
CA PRO A 121 -34.73 -16.39 3.71
C PRO A 121 -34.41 -16.10 5.18
N ILE A 122 -33.39 -15.27 5.40
CA ILE A 122 -33.13 -14.54 6.64
C ILE A 122 -33.41 -13.05 6.37
N THR A 123 -34.22 -12.38 7.18
CA THR A 123 -34.70 -11.01 6.87
C THR A 123 -34.69 -10.08 8.08
N GLY A 124 -34.85 -8.77 7.84
CA GLY A 124 -35.08 -7.77 8.89
C GLY A 124 -33.80 -7.18 9.50
N ASN A 125 -33.93 -6.47 10.61
CA ASN A 125 -32.80 -5.78 11.28
C ASN A 125 -31.95 -6.77 12.08
N LEU A 126 -31.29 -7.68 11.38
CA LEU A 126 -30.59 -8.83 11.93
C LEU A 126 -29.11 -8.80 11.50
N SER A 127 -28.21 -9.04 12.45
CA SER A 127 -26.81 -9.37 12.19
C SER A 127 -26.56 -10.86 12.40
N LEU A 128 -25.72 -11.46 11.57
CA LEU A 128 -25.38 -12.87 11.61
C LEU A 128 -23.93 -13.06 12.08
N VAL A 129 -23.70 -13.97 13.02
CA VAL A 129 -22.35 -14.37 13.47
C VAL A 129 -22.18 -15.86 13.32
N LYS A 130 -21.17 -16.30 12.58
CA LYS A 130 -20.74 -17.70 12.49
C LYS A 130 -19.49 -17.90 13.34
N SER A 131 -19.53 -18.74 14.37
CA SER A 131 -18.41 -18.92 15.33
C SER A 131 -17.97 -20.36 15.58
N GLY A 132 -18.83 -21.35 15.29
CA GLY A 132 -18.48 -22.77 15.50
C GLY A 132 -17.51 -23.32 14.44
N THR A 133 -16.92 -24.49 14.68
CA THR A 133 -15.92 -25.11 13.78
C THR A 133 -16.50 -25.72 12.50
N GLY A 134 -17.79 -26.04 12.48
CA GLY A 134 -18.46 -26.67 11.34
C GLY A 134 -18.78 -25.71 10.21
N THR A 135 -19.39 -26.24 9.15
CA THR A 135 -19.88 -25.47 8.00
C THR A 135 -21.35 -25.10 8.16
N GLN A 136 -21.69 -23.82 8.11
CA GLN A 136 -23.08 -23.39 7.91
C GLN A 136 -23.25 -22.97 6.45
N ALA A 137 -24.04 -23.71 5.69
CA ALA A 137 -24.42 -23.34 4.34
C ALA A 137 -25.71 -22.51 4.36
N LEU A 138 -25.68 -21.36 3.68
CA LEU A 138 -26.83 -20.50 3.41
C LEU A 138 -27.07 -20.50 1.90
N THR A 139 -28.24 -20.96 1.49
CA THR A 139 -28.60 -21.02 0.07
C THR A 139 -29.89 -20.28 -0.28
N GLY A 140 -30.61 -19.78 0.73
CA GLY A 140 -31.81 -18.97 0.57
C GLY A 140 -31.50 -17.49 0.30
N THR A 141 -32.31 -16.84 -0.52
CA THR A 141 -32.25 -15.39 -0.76
C THR A 141 -32.65 -14.63 0.50
N SER A 142 -31.70 -13.89 1.07
CA SER A 142 -31.85 -13.18 2.34
C SER A 142 -31.84 -11.66 2.15
N THR A 143 -32.48 -10.93 3.07
CA THR A 143 -32.62 -9.47 3.04
C THR A 143 -32.38 -8.83 4.41
N TYR A 144 -31.66 -9.51 5.30
CA TYR A 144 -31.23 -8.88 6.55
C TYR A 144 -30.20 -7.78 6.26
N THR A 145 -30.26 -6.72 7.05
CA THR A 145 -29.53 -5.46 6.81
C THR A 145 -28.28 -5.31 7.66
N GLY A 146 -28.15 -6.12 8.71
CA GLY A 146 -27.00 -6.10 9.62
C GLY A 146 -25.80 -6.87 9.07
N THR A 147 -24.71 -6.85 9.83
CA THR A 147 -23.42 -7.42 9.41
C THR A 147 -23.46 -8.95 9.35
N THR A 148 -22.63 -9.53 8.49
CA THR A 148 -22.31 -10.96 8.50
C THR A 148 -20.88 -11.14 8.99
N SER A 149 -20.71 -11.78 10.15
CA SER A 149 -19.39 -12.02 10.75
C SER A 149 -19.04 -13.50 10.73
N VAL A 150 -17.83 -13.83 10.29
CA VAL A 150 -17.28 -15.19 10.25
C VAL A 150 -16.08 -15.27 11.20
N ASN A 151 -16.38 -15.57 12.47
CA ASN A 151 -15.43 -15.68 13.57
C ASN A 151 -14.74 -17.06 13.65
N GLY A 152 -15.25 -18.06 12.94
CA GLY A 152 -14.68 -19.42 12.97
C GLY A 152 -15.41 -20.41 12.06
N GLY A 153 -14.72 -21.49 11.73
CA GLY A 153 -15.22 -22.53 10.82
C GLY A 153 -15.49 -21.97 9.42
N VAL A 154 -16.56 -22.47 8.78
CA VAL A 154 -16.90 -22.11 7.40
C VAL A 154 -18.33 -21.57 7.31
N LEU A 155 -18.49 -20.38 6.73
CA LEU A 155 -19.77 -19.91 6.21
C LEU A 155 -19.79 -20.20 4.70
N SER A 156 -20.68 -21.07 4.24
CA SER A 156 -20.86 -21.34 2.81
C SER A 156 -22.04 -20.55 2.26
N ALA A 157 -21.85 -19.82 1.17
CA ALA A 157 -22.91 -19.09 0.48
C ALA A 157 -22.95 -19.47 -1.00
N ASN A 158 -24.15 -19.69 -1.54
CA ASN A 158 -24.31 -19.98 -2.97
C ASN A 158 -24.43 -18.73 -3.87
N SER A 159 -24.63 -17.57 -3.25
CA SER A 159 -24.89 -16.30 -3.92
C SER A 159 -24.64 -15.13 -2.97
N SER A 160 -24.53 -13.92 -3.53
CA SER A 160 -24.41 -12.69 -2.74
C SER A 160 -25.65 -12.39 -1.89
N SER A 161 -26.84 -12.76 -2.37
CA SER A 161 -28.10 -12.56 -1.64
C SER A 161 -28.28 -13.52 -0.46
N ALA A 162 -27.56 -14.65 -0.41
CA ALA A 162 -27.52 -15.49 0.78
C ALA A 162 -26.85 -14.79 1.98
N LEU A 163 -26.08 -13.73 1.72
CA LEU A 163 -25.34 -12.94 2.72
C LEU A 163 -26.06 -11.65 3.15
N GLY A 164 -27.33 -11.48 2.76
CA GLY A 164 -28.14 -10.31 3.11
C GLY A 164 -28.37 -9.35 1.94
N ASP A 165 -28.88 -8.16 2.24
CA ASP A 165 -29.37 -7.20 1.24
C ASP A 165 -28.28 -6.48 0.42
N GLY A 166 -27.02 -6.55 0.84
CA GLY A 166 -25.89 -5.91 0.16
C GLY A 166 -25.78 -4.42 0.37
N SER A 167 -26.55 -3.86 1.31
CA SER A 167 -26.43 -2.47 1.73
C SER A 167 -25.08 -2.18 2.42
N ALA A 168 -24.80 -0.89 2.63
CA ALA A 168 -23.60 -0.45 3.35
C ALA A 168 -23.58 -0.88 4.83
N THR A 169 -24.74 -1.21 5.42
CA THR A 169 -24.81 -1.75 6.78
C THR A 169 -24.63 -3.28 6.82
N ASN A 170 -24.90 -3.96 5.70
CA ASN A 170 -24.71 -5.40 5.54
C ASN A 170 -23.26 -5.73 5.15
N THR A 171 -22.29 -5.32 5.97
CA THR A 171 -20.86 -5.58 5.76
C THR A 171 -20.50 -7.03 6.08
N LEU A 172 -19.46 -7.55 5.40
CA LEU A 172 -18.88 -8.86 5.68
C LEU A 172 -17.63 -8.70 6.54
N ILE A 173 -17.61 -9.32 7.72
CA ILE A 173 -16.47 -9.29 8.64
C ILE A 173 -15.86 -10.69 8.68
N LEU A 174 -14.65 -10.83 8.16
CA LEU A 174 -13.89 -12.08 8.24
C LEU A 174 -12.90 -11.97 9.40
N ASN A 175 -13.10 -12.83 10.40
CA ASN A 175 -12.40 -12.79 11.68
C ASN A 175 -11.85 -14.18 12.02
N GLY A 176 -11.05 -14.74 11.13
CA GLY A 176 -10.37 -16.03 11.33
C GLY A 176 -11.11 -17.23 10.75
N GLY A 177 -12.35 -17.06 10.27
CA GLY A 177 -13.09 -18.09 9.56
C GLY A 177 -12.97 -17.99 8.03
N SER A 178 -13.65 -18.92 7.35
CA SER A 178 -13.65 -19.02 5.89
C SER A 178 -15.02 -18.71 5.29
N LEU A 179 -15.04 -17.89 4.24
CA LEU A 179 -16.16 -17.83 3.30
C LEU A 179 -15.94 -18.87 2.21
N LEU A 180 -16.85 -19.83 2.07
CA LEU A 180 -16.86 -20.83 1.00
C LEU A 180 -17.91 -20.46 -0.05
N ALA A 181 -17.51 -20.40 -1.31
CA ALA A 181 -18.42 -20.19 -2.43
C ALA A 181 -19.08 -21.52 -2.84
N GLY A 182 -20.27 -21.78 -2.32
CA GLY A 182 -21.14 -22.89 -2.75
C GLY A 182 -21.80 -22.66 -4.11
N GLY A 183 -21.57 -21.49 -4.73
CA GLY A 183 -22.04 -21.05 -6.03
C GLY A 183 -21.36 -19.73 -6.40
N ALA A 184 -21.73 -19.11 -7.54
CA ALA A 184 -21.16 -17.83 -7.93
C ALA A 184 -21.60 -16.69 -6.99
N ILE A 185 -20.65 -15.90 -6.49
CA ILE A 185 -20.93 -14.78 -5.57
C ILE A 185 -20.52 -13.47 -6.25
N THR A 186 -21.47 -12.58 -6.48
CA THR A 186 -21.21 -11.22 -6.98
C THR A 186 -21.60 -10.20 -5.89
N SER A 187 -20.65 -9.85 -5.02
CA SER A 187 -20.88 -8.90 -3.92
C SER A 187 -20.83 -7.45 -4.42
N PRO A 188 -21.83 -6.61 -4.10
CA PRO A 188 -21.91 -5.24 -4.60
C PRO A 188 -20.84 -4.32 -3.99
N SER A 189 -20.59 -3.18 -4.62
CA SER A 189 -19.63 -2.17 -4.16
C SER A 189 -20.01 -1.51 -2.84
N THR A 190 -21.30 -1.55 -2.49
CA THR A 190 -21.83 -1.04 -1.22
C THR A 190 -21.48 -1.95 -0.03
N ARG A 191 -21.25 -3.26 -0.26
CA ARG A 191 -20.90 -4.20 0.81
C ARG A 191 -19.39 -4.24 1.03
N GLY A 192 -18.92 -3.50 2.04
CA GLY A 192 -17.52 -3.57 2.47
C GLY A 192 -17.15 -4.92 3.10
N VAL A 193 -15.86 -5.28 3.01
CA VAL A 193 -15.27 -6.46 3.65
C VAL A 193 -14.18 -6.03 4.62
N SER A 194 -14.22 -6.54 5.85
CA SER A 194 -13.19 -6.26 6.87
C SER A 194 -12.46 -7.54 7.29
N LEU A 195 -11.12 -7.50 7.21
CA LEU A 195 -10.21 -8.55 7.65
C LEU A 195 -9.69 -8.21 9.05
N THR A 196 -10.31 -8.80 10.07
CA THR A 196 -9.97 -8.56 11.48
C THR A 196 -9.08 -9.64 12.09
N ALA A 197 -8.97 -10.79 11.41
CA ALA A 197 -7.95 -11.80 11.58
C ALA A 197 -7.68 -12.48 10.23
N ASN A 198 -6.57 -13.19 10.09
CA ASN A 198 -6.22 -13.88 8.84
C ASN A 198 -7.35 -14.83 8.44
N SER A 199 -7.92 -14.61 7.26
CA SER A 199 -9.16 -15.28 6.84
C SER A 199 -9.07 -15.82 5.43
N THR A 200 -9.95 -16.76 5.10
CA THR A 200 -9.95 -17.43 3.79
C THR A 200 -11.21 -17.08 3.00
N VAL A 201 -11.02 -16.81 1.72
CA VAL A 201 -12.07 -16.90 0.70
C VAL A 201 -11.75 -18.12 -0.15
N ASP A 202 -12.52 -19.18 0.06
CA ASP A 202 -12.45 -20.40 -0.74
C ASP A 202 -13.49 -20.32 -1.86
N THR A 203 -13.02 -20.17 -3.09
CA THR A 203 -13.91 -20.04 -4.24
C THR A 203 -14.49 -21.37 -4.68
N ALA A 204 -14.08 -22.51 -4.08
CA ALA A 204 -14.29 -23.83 -4.69
C ALA A 204 -13.93 -23.76 -6.18
N ALA A 205 -14.84 -24.12 -7.09
CA ALA A 205 -14.67 -23.96 -8.54
C ALA A 205 -15.46 -22.75 -9.12
N ASN A 206 -15.98 -21.87 -8.27
CA ASN A 206 -16.90 -20.80 -8.66
C ASN A 206 -16.20 -19.46 -8.88
N ALA A 207 -16.89 -18.55 -9.59
CA ALA A 207 -16.50 -17.15 -9.67
C ALA A 207 -17.00 -16.38 -8.43
N VAL A 208 -16.10 -15.66 -7.77
CA VAL A 208 -16.39 -14.77 -6.65
C VAL A 208 -15.89 -13.38 -7.01
N SER A 209 -16.77 -12.38 -7.02
CA SER A 209 -16.42 -10.98 -7.21
C SER A 209 -16.78 -10.18 -5.96
N ILE A 210 -15.82 -9.40 -5.47
CA ILE A 210 -15.97 -8.49 -4.34
C ILE A 210 -15.70 -7.07 -4.85
N ALA A 211 -16.77 -6.32 -5.09
CA ALA A 211 -16.67 -4.94 -5.55
C ALA A 211 -16.53 -3.92 -4.42
N GLY A 212 -16.93 -4.28 -3.19
CA GLY A 212 -16.73 -3.43 -2.03
C GLY A 212 -15.27 -3.39 -1.60
N VAL A 213 -14.90 -2.36 -0.84
CA VAL A 213 -13.55 -2.21 -0.30
C VAL A 213 -13.24 -3.35 0.66
N VAL A 214 -12.14 -4.08 0.41
CA VAL A 214 -11.52 -4.97 1.41
C VAL A 214 -10.55 -4.14 2.25
N SER A 215 -10.71 -4.18 3.57
CA SER A 215 -9.99 -3.36 4.55
C SER A 215 -9.52 -4.17 5.76
N GLY A 216 -8.64 -3.61 6.58
CA GLY A 216 -8.13 -4.24 7.81
C GLY A 216 -6.63 -4.54 7.77
N SER A 217 -6.04 -4.94 8.90
CA SER A 217 -4.60 -5.20 8.99
C SER A 217 -4.23 -6.68 8.77
N SER A 218 -5.22 -7.55 8.64
CA SER A 218 -5.01 -9.01 8.53
C SER A 218 -4.94 -9.49 7.09
N GLY A 219 -4.35 -10.66 6.91
CA GLY A 219 -4.13 -11.26 5.60
C GLY A 219 -5.35 -11.96 5.01
N LEU A 220 -5.33 -12.08 3.68
CA LEU A 220 -6.33 -12.78 2.88
C LEU A 220 -5.73 -14.05 2.27
N THR A 221 -6.37 -15.19 2.50
CA THR A 221 -6.05 -16.42 1.78
C THR A 221 -7.10 -16.69 0.71
N LYS A 222 -6.68 -16.77 -0.55
CA LYS A 222 -7.49 -17.25 -1.67
C LYS A 222 -7.25 -18.75 -1.83
N SER A 223 -8.32 -19.53 -1.69
CA SER A 223 -8.32 -20.99 -1.93
C SER A 223 -9.36 -21.37 -2.99
N GLY A 224 -9.37 -22.64 -3.40
CA GLY A 224 -10.23 -23.16 -4.45
C GLY A 224 -9.72 -22.84 -5.86
N THR A 225 -10.10 -23.66 -6.84
CA THR A 225 -9.67 -23.54 -8.25
C THR A 225 -10.36 -22.42 -9.03
N GLY A 226 -11.44 -21.86 -8.50
CA GLY A 226 -12.17 -20.74 -9.10
C GLY A 226 -11.43 -19.40 -9.02
N THR A 227 -12.11 -18.34 -9.45
CA THR A 227 -11.55 -16.98 -9.53
C THR A 227 -12.13 -16.11 -8.42
N LEU A 228 -11.26 -15.41 -7.70
CA LEU A 228 -11.61 -14.28 -6.83
C LEU A 228 -11.24 -12.97 -7.52
N THR A 229 -12.22 -12.17 -7.88
CA THR A 229 -12.03 -10.82 -8.42
C THR A 229 -12.21 -9.79 -7.32
N LEU A 230 -11.20 -8.95 -7.10
CA LEU A 230 -11.30 -7.76 -6.27
C LEU A 230 -11.46 -6.54 -7.18
N SER A 231 -12.52 -5.75 -6.95
CA SER A 231 -12.84 -4.59 -7.78
C SER A 231 -12.89 -3.26 -7.02
N GLY A 232 -12.91 -3.30 -5.70
CA GLY A 232 -12.88 -2.11 -4.85
C GLY A 232 -11.50 -1.45 -4.78
N ALA A 233 -11.43 -0.27 -4.16
CA ALA A 233 -10.16 0.33 -3.75
C ALA A 233 -9.70 -0.32 -2.44
N ASN A 234 -9.02 -1.47 -2.52
CA ASN A 234 -8.71 -2.28 -1.34
C ASN A 234 -7.59 -1.61 -0.52
N THR A 235 -7.80 -1.53 0.80
CA THR A 235 -6.94 -0.81 1.74
C THR A 235 -6.36 -1.70 2.83
N TYR A 236 -6.60 -3.02 2.77
CA TYR A 236 -6.04 -3.93 3.74
C TYR A 236 -4.50 -4.00 3.62
N THR A 237 -3.83 -4.17 4.76
CA THR A 237 -2.36 -4.15 4.86
C THR A 237 -1.77 -5.47 5.35
N GLY A 238 -2.54 -6.55 5.28
CA GLY A 238 -2.04 -7.91 5.49
C GLY A 238 -1.58 -8.57 4.19
N ASN A 239 -0.78 -9.63 4.30
CA ASN A 239 -0.35 -10.41 3.14
C ASN A 239 -1.51 -11.14 2.47
N THR A 240 -1.40 -11.33 1.16
CA THR A 240 -2.30 -12.16 0.37
C THR A 240 -1.61 -13.44 -0.07
N VAL A 241 -2.25 -14.57 0.21
CA VAL A 241 -1.77 -15.90 -0.19
C VAL A 241 -2.76 -16.51 -1.18
N VAL A 242 -2.29 -16.83 -2.38
CA VAL A 242 -3.08 -17.47 -3.45
C VAL A 242 -2.67 -18.94 -3.54
N ASN A 243 -3.40 -19.79 -2.82
CA ASN A 243 -3.10 -21.23 -2.76
C ASN A 243 -3.48 -21.95 -4.07
N ALA A 244 -4.58 -21.55 -4.70
CA ALA A 244 -5.09 -22.16 -5.92
C ALA A 244 -6.01 -21.22 -6.71
N GLY A 245 -6.22 -21.57 -7.97
CA GLY A 245 -7.06 -20.80 -8.90
C GLY A 245 -6.48 -19.41 -9.15
N THR A 246 -7.36 -18.45 -9.43
CA THR A 246 -6.96 -17.10 -9.83
C THR A 246 -7.40 -16.06 -8.80
N LEU A 247 -6.49 -15.19 -8.41
CA LEU A 247 -6.80 -13.88 -7.85
C LEU A 247 -6.71 -12.84 -8.98
N ALA A 248 -7.80 -12.14 -9.26
CA ALA A 248 -7.86 -11.09 -10.27
C ALA A 248 -8.10 -9.74 -9.59
N LEU A 249 -7.28 -8.76 -9.91
CA LEU A 249 -7.51 -7.35 -9.61
C LEU A 249 -8.11 -6.72 -10.87
N SER A 250 -9.27 -6.07 -10.80
CA SER A 250 -9.85 -5.42 -11.99
C SER A 250 -9.18 -4.08 -12.30
N SER A 251 -9.34 -3.57 -13.53
CA SER A 251 -8.78 -2.30 -14.01
C SER A 251 -8.97 -1.08 -13.10
N THR A 252 -10.11 -0.98 -12.42
CA THR A 252 -10.42 0.14 -11.52
C THR A 252 -10.11 -0.15 -10.05
N SER A 253 -9.58 -1.33 -9.75
CA SER A 253 -9.31 -1.74 -8.38
C SER A 253 -7.96 -1.23 -7.92
N GLN A 254 -7.78 -1.12 -6.60
CA GLN A 254 -6.52 -0.75 -5.98
C GLN A 254 -6.09 -1.83 -5.00
N MET A 255 -4.78 -2.00 -4.87
CA MET A 255 -4.15 -2.81 -3.84
C MET A 255 -3.16 -1.95 -3.07
N ALA A 256 -3.32 -1.88 -1.75
CA ALA A 256 -2.37 -1.18 -0.89
C ALA A 256 -1.14 -2.06 -0.61
N PHE A 257 0.05 -1.48 -0.73
CA PHE A 257 1.29 -2.08 -0.27
C PHE A 257 1.97 -1.18 0.75
N THR A 258 2.34 -1.73 1.90
CA THR A 258 3.13 -1.01 2.92
C THR A 258 4.57 -1.49 2.88
N ILE A 259 5.51 -0.56 2.69
CA ILE A 259 6.95 -0.83 2.62
C ILE A 259 7.61 -0.41 3.93
N GLY A 260 8.31 -1.35 4.57
CA GLY A 260 9.04 -1.19 5.83
C GLY A 260 10.56 -1.30 5.64
N ALA A 261 11.27 -1.76 6.67
CA ALA A 261 12.70 -2.11 6.58
C ALA A 261 13.00 -3.10 5.43
N ASN A 262 14.26 -3.28 5.06
CA ASN A 262 14.66 -4.16 3.94
C ASN A 262 13.98 -5.55 4.02
N GLY A 263 13.28 -5.94 2.95
CA GLY A 263 12.52 -7.19 2.86
C GLY A 263 11.23 -7.25 3.69
N VAL A 264 10.86 -6.21 4.42
CA VAL A 264 9.62 -6.13 5.22
C VAL A 264 8.57 -5.36 4.44
N ASN A 265 7.58 -6.07 3.92
CA ASN A 265 6.47 -5.46 3.20
C ASN A 265 5.23 -6.36 3.23
N THR A 266 4.10 -5.78 2.85
CA THR A 266 2.92 -6.56 2.45
C THR A 266 3.18 -7.22 1.10
N SER A 267 2.78 -8.47 0.90
CA SER A 267 3.07 -9.20 -0.33
C SER A 267 1.89 -10.04 -0.84
N ILE A 268 1.90 -10.34 -2.14
CA ILE A 268 1.11 -11.39 -2.75
C ILE A 268 2.04 -12.60 -2.99
N SER A 269 1.64 -13.77 -2.50
CA SER A 269 2.44 -15.01 -2.56
C SER A 269 1.55 -16.23 -2.81
N GLY A 270 2.15 -17.42 -2.94
CA GLY A 270 1.43 -18.69 -3.11
C GLY A 270 1.78 -19.38 -4.42
N THR A 271 0.93 -20.31 -4.85
CA THR A 271 1.16 -21.19 -6.00
C THR A 271 0.09 -21.07 -7.09
N GLY A 272 -0.90 -20.19 -6.89
CA GLY A 272 -1.95 -19.93 -7.87
C GLY A 272 -1.56 -18.88 -8.92
N THR A 273 -2.57 -18.41 -9.64
CA THR A 273 -2.45 -17.37 -10.66
C THR A 273 -2.87 -16.01 -10.10
N VAL A 274 -2.14 -14.96 -10.47
CA VAL A 274 -2.53 -13.56 -10.21
C VAL A 274 -2.66 -12.80 -11.53
N THR A 275 -3.79 -12.12 -11.72
CA THR A 275 -4.01 -11.21 -12.84
C THR A 275 -4.16 -9.80 -12.29
N LEU A 276 -3.24 -8.92 -12.64
CA LEU A 276 -3.07 -7.59 -12.05
C LEU A 276 -3.39 -6.52 -13.10
N ASP A 277 -4.65 -6.11 -13.15
CA ASP A 277 -5.15 -5.09 -14.09
C ASP A 277 -5.33 -3.72 -13.43
N GLY A 278 -5.28 -3.64 -12.10
CA GLY A 278 -5.52 -2.41 -11.35
C GLY A 278 -4.27 -1.65 -10.90
N THR A 279 -4.46 -0.79 -9.91
CA THR A 279 -3.42 0.08 -9.34
C THR A 279 -2.74 -0.54 -8.13
N PHE A 280 -1.41 -0.47 -8.08
CA PHE A 280 -0.64 -0.68 -6.85
C PHE A 280 -0.40 0.66 -6.15
N ASN A 281 -0.94 0.81 -4.95
CA ASN A 281 -0.75 2.00 -4.13
C ASN A 281 0.33 1.73 -3.08
N LEU A 282 1.54 2.27 -3.30
CA LEU A 282 2.70 2.01 -2.46
C LEU A 282 2.85 3.08 -1.37
N SER A 283 2.85 2.66 -0.10
CA SER A 283 3.25 3.50 1.03
C SER A 283 4.73 3.27 1.34
N LEU A 284 5.57 4.25 0.98
CA LEU A 284 7.02 4.20 1.12
C LEU A 284 7.54 4.81 2.43
N ALA A 285 6.64 5.33 3.29
CA ALA A 285 7.02 6.10 4.48
C ALA A 285 7.82 5.31 5.52
N GLY A 286 7.66 3.98 5.55
CA GLY A 286 8.40 3.09 6.45
C GLY A 286 9.67 2.50 5.85
N ALA A 287 10.01 2.85 4.60
CA ALA A 287 11.07 2.17 3.89
C ALA A 287 12.47 2.56 4.39
N ASP A 288 13.35 1.57 4.54
CA ASP A 288 14.78 1.83 4.75
C ASP A 288 15.39 2.37 3.44
N ILE A 289 15.90 3.60 3.49
CA ILE A 289 16.39 4.34 2.31
C ILE A 289 17.87 4.12 2.00
N THR A 290 18.47 3.01 2.45
CA THR A 290 19.81 2.60 2.04
C THR A 290 19.82 1.95 0.65
N THR A 291 20.88 2.21 -0.12
CA THR A 291 21.04 1.65 -1.47
C THR A 291 21.15 0.12 -1.43
N GLY A 292 20.51 -0.57 -2.37
CA GLY A 292 20.52 -2.04 -2.45
C GLY A 292 19.38 -2.74 -1.72
N ASN A 293 18.52 -2.02 -1.00
CA ASN A 293 17.34 -2.60 -0.38
C ASN A 293 16.29 -3.03 -1.41
N SER A 294 15.52 -4.07 -1.07
CA SER A 294 14.48 -4.61 -1.93
C SER A 294 13.30 -5.22 -1.16
N TRP A 295 12.15 -5.30 -1.82
CA TRP A 295 10.87 -5.76 -1.27
C TRP A 295 10.10 -6.54 -2.32
N THR A 296 9.74 -7.79 -2.01
CA THR A 296 8.98 -8.65 -2.92
C THR A 296 7.49 -8.36 -2.76
N LEU A 297 6.92 -7.55 -3.66
CA LEU A 297 5.49 -7.21 -3.64
C LEU A 297 4.65 -8.36 -4.19
N VAL A 298 5.14 -9.01 -5.24
CA VAL A 298 4.53 -10.20 -5.85
C VAL A 298 5.61 -11.27 -5.93
N ASN A 299 5.38 -12.43 -5.34
CA ASN A 299 6.35 -13.52 -5.40
C ASN A 299 6.24 -14.28 -6.74
N ALA A 300 6.82 -13.71 -7.79
CA ALA A 300 6.86 -14.28 -9.14
C ALA A 300 7.63 -15.62 -9.24
N SER A 301 8.39 -16.01 -8.20
CA SER A 301 9.09 -17.31 -8.21
C SER A 301 8.16 -18.51 -7.99
N THR A 302 6.97 -18.28 -7.42
CA THR A 302 6.02 -19.35 -7.09
C THR A 302 4.63 -19.13 -7.70
N LEU A 303 4.27 -17.88 -7.99
CA LEU A 303 3.01 -17.54 -8.64
C LEU A 303 3.11 -17.66 -10.16
N THR A 304 1.95 -17.73 -10.80
CA THR A 304 1.82 -17.39 -12.23
C THR A 304 1.20 -15.99 -12.32
N GLU A 305 2.00 -14.97 -12.58
CA GLU A 305 1.56 -13.58 -12.66
C GLU A 305 1.35 -13.10 -14.08
N SER A 306 0.42 -12.16 -14.23
CA SER A 306 0.23 -11.37 -15.42
C SER A 306 -0.16 -9.96 -15.02
N PHE A 307 0.64 -8.99 -15.44
CA PHE A 307 0.32 -7.58 -15.42
C PHE A 307 -0.27 -7.22 -16.78
N THR A 308 -1.36 -6.47 -16.80
CA THR A 308 -2.07 -6.12 -18.03
C THR A 308 -1.87 -4.65 -18.38
N THR A 309 -2.47 -4.19 -19.48
CA THR A 309 -2.29 -2.82 -19.98
C THR A 309 -2.85 -1.72 -19.07
N ASN A 310 -3.75 -2.03 -18.13
CA ASN A 310 -4.28 -1.03 -17.18
C ASN A 310 -3.48 -0.99 -15.86
N PHE A 311 -2.54 -1.93 -15.67
CA PHE A 311 -1.69 -1.95 -14.49
C PHE A 311 -0.94 -0.63 -14.36
N ASN A 312 -0.94 -0.05 -13.16
CA ASN A 312 -0.22 1.18 -12.89
C ASN A 312 0.26 1.27 -11.44
N ILE A 313 1.36 2.00 -11.28
CA ILE A 313 1.91 2.39 -9.98
C ILE A 313 1.97 3.93 -9.95
N PRO A 314 1.11 4.63 -9.18
CA PRO A 314 1.07 6.08 -9.17
C PRO A 314 2.42 6.68 -8.77
N GLY A 315 2.87 7.67 -9.54
CA GLY A 315 4.18 8.32 -9.35
C GLY A 315 5.34 7.63 -10.06
N PHE A 316 5.16 6.42 -10.61
CA PHE A 316 6.17 5.72 -11.37
C PHE A 316 5.94 5.89 -12.88
N THR A 317 7.04 5.92 -13.63
CA THR A 317 7.05 5.91 -15.10
C THR A 317 7.42 4.51 -15.59
N GLN A 318 6.61 3.97 -16.49
CA GLN A 318 6.82 2.64 -17.08
C GLN A 318 7.69 2.71 -18.34
N VAL A 319 8.68 1.83 -18.43
CA VAL A 319 9.41 1.51 -19.66
C VAL A 319 9.46 -0.01 -19.78
N ALA A 320 8.72 -0.56 -20.74
CA ALA A 320 8.44 -2.00 -20.82
C ALA A 320 7.92 -2.52 -19.46
N ASP A 321 8.53 -3.55 -18.89
CA ASP A 321 8.06 -4.22 -17.68
C ASP A 321 8.67 -3.63 -16.39
N VAL A 322 9.25 -2.43 -16.49
CA VAL A 322 9.97 -1.75 -15.40
C VAL A 322 9.34 -0.40 -15.10
N TRP A 323 8.99 -0.20 -13.84
CA TRP A 323 8.41 1.02 -13.30
C TRP A 323 9.47 1.74 -12.46
N THR A 324 9.74 3.01 -12.77
CA THR A 324 10.76 3.81 -12.09
C THR A 324 10.19 5.10 -11.52
N MET A 325 10.59 5.46 -10.30
CA MET A 325 10.31 6.75 -9.68
C MET A 325 11.60 7.32 -9.10
N VAL A 326 11.92 8.57 -9.44
CA VAL A 326 13.07 9.30 -8.90
C VAL A 326 12.58 10.34 -7.90
N ASP A 327 13.08 10.26 -6.67
CA ASP A 327 12.83 11.19 -5.57
C ASP A 327 14.18 11.70 -5.02
N GLY A 328 14.67 12.82 -5.54
CA GLY A 328 16.01 13.33 -5.23
C GLY A 328 17.10 12.36 -5.67
N THR A 329 17.90 11.86 -4.72
CA THR A 329 18.95 10.85 -4.97
C THR A 329 18.42 9.41 -5.00
N LYS A 330 17.14 9.20 -4.69
CA LYS A 330 16.53 7.87 -4.58
C LYS A 330 15.89 7.49 -5.91
N THR A 331 16.22 6.30 -6.40
CA THR A 331 15.58 5.68 -7.55
C THR A 331 14.90 4.39 -7.10
N TRP A 332 13.58 4.42 -7.08
CA TRP A 332 12.73 3.25 -6.83
C TRP A 332 12.44 2.55 -8.15
N THR A 333 12.68 1.24 -8.19
CA THR A 333 12.48 0.42 -9.39
C THR A 333 11.66 -0.80 -9.05
N PHE A 334 10.44 -0.90 -9.60
CA PHE A 334 9.64 -2.12 -9.58
C PHE A 334 9.77 -2.84 -10.93
N THR A 335 9.95 -4.15 -10.90
CA THR A 335 10.10 -4.97 -12.11
C THR A 335 9.06 -6.08 -12.11
N GLU A 336 8.15 -6.06 -13.08
CA GLU A 336 6.99 -6.95 -13.16
C GLU A 336 7.40 -8.43 -13.18
N SER A 337 8.39 -8.80 -14.00
CA SER A 337 8.88 -10.18 -14.14
C SER A 337 9.51 -10.80 -12.89
N THR A 338 9.82 -9.98 -11.89
CA THR A 338 10.33 -10.44 -10.59
C THR A 338 9.35 -10.17 -9.46
N GLY A 339 8.42 -9.23 -9.67
CA GLY A 339 7.53 -8.69 -8.65
C GLY A 339 8.26 -7.96 -7.51
N VAL A 340 9.50 -7.52 -7.72
CA VAL A 340 10.35 -6.86 -6.72
C VAL A 340 10.38 -5.36 -6.93
N LEU A 341 10.21 -4.61 -5.84
CA LEU A 341 10.56 -3.20 -5.70
C LEU A 341 11.97 -3.10 -5.12
N SER A 342 12.84 -2.30 -5.71
CA SER A 342 14.22 -2.07 -5.26
C SER A 342 14.53 -0.59 -5.15
N LEU A 343 15.52 -0.25 -4.32
CA LEU A 343 16.00 1.11 -4.14
C LEU A 343 17.48 1.20 -4.50
N THR A 344 17.81 2.12 -5.40
CA THR A 344 19.18 2.62 -5.58
C THR A 344 19.24 4.05 -5.09
N VAL A 345 20.24 4.38 -4.29
CA VAL A 345 20.52 5.77 -3.91
C VAL A 345 21.82 6.18 -4.60
N SER A 346 21.75 7.20 -5.46
CA SER A 346 22.96 7.74 -6.07
C SER A 346 23.78 8.49 -5.03
N SER A 347 25.07 8.13 -4.91
CA SER A 347 26.04 8.96 -4.23
C SER A 347 26.20 10.24 -5.05
N GLY A 348 25.97 11.41 -4.44
CA GLY A 348 26.21 12.69 -5.12
C GLY A 348 27.66 12.77 -5.62
N ALA A 349 27.91 13.60 -6.63
CA ALA A 349 29.24 13.73 -7.25
C ALA A 349 30.37 13.97 -6.22
N TYR A 350 30.09 14.71 -5.15
CA TYR A 350 31.02 14.92 -4.03
C TYR A 350 31.37 13.62 -3.29
N SER A 351 30.39 12.80 -2.93
CA SER A 351 30.66 11.54 -2.20
C SER A 351 31.44 10.53 -3.04
N THR A 352 31.17 10.49 -4.35
CA THR A 352 31.97 9.66 -5.28
C THR A 352 33.41 10.17 -5.34
N TRP A 353 33.60 11.48 -5.54
CA TRP A 353 34.93 12.10 -5.53
C TRP A 353 35.67 11.88 -4.20
N ALA A 354 34.99 12.07 -3.07
CA ALA A 354 35.58 11.91 -1.74
C ALA A 354 36.09 10.47 -1.55
N SER A 355 35.29 9.48 -1.94
CA SER A 355 35.70 8.07 -1.93
C SER A 355 36.88 7.80 -2.87
N ASP A 356 36.86 8.35 -4.09
CA ASP A 356 37.93 8.17 -5.07
C ASP A 356 39.25 8.80 -4.61
N LYS A 357 39.17 9.89 -3.83
CA LYS A 357 40.31 10.52 -3.15
C LYS A 357 40.75 9.80 -1.88
N GLY A 358 40.03 8.76 -1.45
CA GLY A 358 40.38 7.99 -0.26
C GLY A 358 39.94 8.63 1.06
N LEU A 359 39.01 9.60 1.04
CA LEU A 359 38.38 10.09 2.25
C LEU A 359 37.50 9.00 2.87
N THR A 360 37.50 8.93 4.19
CA THR A 360 36.75 7.95 4.97
C THR A 360 35.42 8.54 5.42
N ALA A 361 34.33 7.88 5.05
CA ALA A 361 32.97 8.32 5.35
C ALA A 361 32.74 8.57 6.85
N GLY A 362 32.25 9.76 7.20
CA GLY A 362 31.97 10.18 8.57
C GLY A 362 33.21 10.55 9.40
N VAL A 363 34.41 10.51 8.83
CA VAL A 363 35.68 10.81 9.52
C VAL A 363 36.26 12.13 9.01
N ASN A 364 36.61 12.16 7.72
CA ASN A 364 37.28 13.29 7.08
C ASN A 364 36.66 13.68 5.72
N ASP A 365 35.45 13.20 5.42
CA ASP A 365 34.71 13.47 4.18
C ASP A 365 33.73 14.65 4.28
N GLY A 366 33.70 15.37 5.39
CA GLY A 366 32.87 16.58 5.55
C GLY A 366 33.33 17.69 4.62
N LYS A 367 32.38 18.37 3.95
CA LYS A 367 32.68 19.42 2.96
C LYS A 367 33.52 20.59 3.49
N ASP A 368 33.35 20.93 4.76
CA ASP A 368 34.07 22.02 5.44
C ASP A 368 35.35 21.56 6.14
N GLN A 369 35.66 20.26 6.07
CA GLN A 369 36.90 19.72 6.65
C GLN A 369 38.07 19.98 5.70
N ASP A 370 39.26 20.05 6.30
CA ASP A 370 40.56 20.25 5.66
C ASP A 370 41.52 19.21 6.27
N PRO A 371 41.59 17.99 5.69
CA PRO A 371 42.33 16.89 6.29
C PRO A 371 43.85 17.05 6.25
N ASP A 372 44.38 17.82 5.28
CA ASP A 372 45.81 18.03 5.09
C ASP A 372 46.33 19.37 5.62
N LEU A 373 45.41 20.23 6.10
CA LEU A 373 45.67 21.50 6.79
C LEU A 373 46.34 22.55 5.89
N ASP A 374 46.05 22.53 4.59
CA ASP A 374 46.58 23.50 3.63
C ASP A 374 45.74 24.80 3.55
N GLY A 375 44.59 24.82 4.24
CA GLY A 375 43.64 25.92 4.27
C GLY A 375 42.52 25.83 3.24
N ARG A 376 42.45 24.74 2.44
CA ARG A 376 41.37 24.46 1.49
C ARG A 376 40.46 23.38 2.05
N THR A 377 39.18 23.70 2.06
CA THR A 377 38.16 22.72 2.45
C THR A 377 37.97 21.67 1.35
N ASN A 378 37.49 20.48 1.73
CA ASN A 378 37.10 19.43 0.78
C ASN A 378 36.13 19.91 -0.31
N ALA A 379 35.28 20.91 -0.03
CA ALA A 379 34.42 21.51 -1.04
C ALA A 379 35.20 22.32 -2.10
N MET A 380 36.24 23.06 -1.69
CA MET A 380 37.12 23.81 -2.61
C MET A 380 37.98 22.85 -3.44
N GLU A 381 38.51 21.84 -2.78
CA GLU A 381 39.22 20.71 -3.36
C GLU A 381 38.38 20.02 -4.44
N PHE A 382 37.13 19.65 -4.11
CA PHE A 382 36.18 19.08 -5.06
C PHE A 382 35.87 20.01 -6.23
N ALA A 383 35.77 21.32 -5.97
CA ALA A 383 35.46 22.31 -6.99
C ALA A 383 36.62 22.55 -7.98
N PHE A 384 37.85 22.58 -7.48
CA PHE A 384 39.05 22.99 -8.22
C PHE A 384 40.00 21.86 -8.57
N ASP A 385 39.55 20.61 -8.55
CA ASP A 385 40.39 19.44 -8.88
C ASP A 385 41.58 19.24 -7.92
N GLY A 386 41.38 19.56 -6.64
CA GLY A 386 42.38 19.40 -5.58
C GLY A 386 42.59 17.95 -5.14
N ASP A 387 43.51 17.75 -4.20
CA ASP A 387 43.75 16.47 -3.54
C ASP A 387 43.70 16.59 -1.99
N PRO A 388 42.61 16.15 -1.33
CA PRO A 388 42.27 16.58 0.04
C PRO A 388 43.13 15.92 1.13
N LEU A 389 44.13 15.17 0.70
CA LEU A 389 45.07 14.44 1.54
C LEU A 389 46.52 14.87 1.27
N SER A 390 46.73 15.96 0.52
CA SER A 390 48.04 16.42 0.07
C SER A 390 48.13 17.95 0.07
N ALA A 391 48.83 18.49 1.08
CA ALA A 391 49.14 19.92 1.20
C ALA A 391 50.08 20.49 0.11
N ALA A 392 50.35 19.73 -0.95
CA ALA A 392 51.12 20.19 -2.10
C ALA A 392 50.25 21.10 -2.98
N ASN A 393 50.70 22.35 -3.17
CA ASN A 393 50.11 23.23 -4.16
C ASN A 393 50.30 22.63 -5.57
N ASP A 394 49.24 22.04 -6.11
CA ASP A 394 49.20 21.47 -7.45
C ASP A 394 49.30 22.52 -8.57
N GLY A 395 49.16 23.81 -8.24
CA GLY A 395 49.33 24.93 -9.15
C GLY A 395 48.22 25.07 -10.21
N LYS A 396 47.08 24.41 -10.01
CA LYS A 396 45.99 24.39 -11.00
C LYS A 396 45.20 25.69 -11.03
N VAL A 397 45.17 26.46 -9.94
CA VAL A 397 44.62 27.82 -9.94
C VAL A 397 45.74 28.82 -10.22
N SER A 398 45.58 29.64 -11.25
CA SER A 398 46.61 30.59 -11.70
C SER A 398 46.01 31.95 -11.97
N SER A 399 46.67 33.01 -11.48
CA SER A 399 46.38 34.39 -11.85
C SER A 399 47.59 35.05 -12.50
N LYS A 400 47.41 35.72 -13.63
CA LYS A 400 48.49 36.49 -14.28
C LYS A 400 47.94 37.65 -15.11
N ILE A 401 48.81 38.60 -15.41
CA ILE A 401 48.56 39.60 -16.44
C ILE A 401 48.80 38.95 -17.80
N ALA A 402 47.83 39.03 -18.71
CA ALA A 402 47.93 38.46 -20.05
C ALA A 402 47.26 39.36 -21.10
N SER A 403 47.70 39.25 -22.35
CA SER A 403 47.05 39.92 -23.48
C SER A 403 45.78 39.17 -23.86
N VAL A 404 44.63 39.86 -23.83
CA VAL A 404 43.33 39.35 -24.28
C VAL A 404 42.70 40.37 -25.21
N GLY A 405 42.51 40.01 -26.48
CA GLY A 405 41.97 40.94 -27.49
C GLY A 405 42.79 42.22 -27.68
N GLY A 406 44.09 42.22 -27.32
CA GLY A 406 44.99 43.36 -27.40
C GLY A 406 45.18 44.16 -26.10
N ASP A 407 44.35 43.91 -25.08
CA ASP A 407 44.49 44.52 -23.75
C ASP A 407 45.33 43.66 -22.82
N ASN A 408 46.21 44.27 -22.03
CA ASN A 408 46.87 43.57 -20.92
C ASN A 408 45.96 43.58 -19.70
N VAL A 409 45.41 42.43 -19.31
CA VAL A 409 44.39 42.30 -18.26
C VAL A 409 44.80 41.33 -17.17
N LEU A 410 44.31 41.55 -15.95
CA LEU A 410 44.36 40.53 -14.92
C LEU A 410 43.43 39.38 -15.31
N THR A 411 43.98 38.17 -15.32
CA THR A 411 43.25 36.93 -15.59
C THR A 411 43.29 36.00 -14.39
N LEU A 412 42.22 35.23 -14.20
CA LEU A 412 42.11 34.13 -13.25
C LEU A 412 41.72 32.87 -14.02
N THR A 413 42.61 31.89 -14.05
CA THR A 413 42.36 30.56 -14.60
C THR A 413 42.13 29.59 -13.46
N VAL A 414 41.00 28.88 -13.51
CA VAL A 414 40.60 27.89 -12.50
C VAL A 414 40.13 26.60 -13.18
N PRO A 415 40.36 25.43 -12.55
CA PRO A 415 39.69 24.19 -12.92
C PRO A 415 38.20 24.29 -12.61
N VAL A 416 37.36 23.77 -13.47
CA VAL A 416 35.91 23.62 -13.25
C VAL A 416 35.45 22.31 -13.87
N ARG A 417 34.23 21.86 -13.54
CA ARG A 417 33.62 20.73 -14.25
C ARG A 417 33.49 21.01 -15.75
N SER A 418 33.83 20.03 -16.59
CA SER A 418 33.82 20.19 -18.04
C SER A 418 32.45 20.54 -18.63
N SER A 419 31.36 20.15 -17.96
CA SER A 419 29.99 20.49 -18.34
C SER A 419 29.47 21.79 -17.70
N ALA A 420 30.27 22.49 -16.89
CA ALA A 420 29.88 23.74 -16.27
C ALA A 420 29.64 24.81 -17.34
N THR A 421 28.43 25.39 -17.32
CA THR A 421 28.08 26.51 -18.19
C THR A 421 28.05 27.77 -17.34
N PHE A 422 28.92 28.72 -17.69
CA PHE A 422 29.03 29.99 -17.00
C PHE A 422 28.18 31.04 -17.71
N SER A 423 27.48 31.84 -16.92
CA SER A 423 26.65 32.95 -17.40
C SER A 423 26.90 34.19 -16.56
N ASN A 424 26.81 35.36 -17.20
CA ASN A 424 26.87 36.64 -16.50
C ASN A 424 25.62 36.81 -15.62
N ASP A 425 25.78 37.54 -14.51
CA ASP A 425 24.64 38.13 -13.81
C ASP A 425 23.85 39.00 -14.79
N ALA A 426 22.60 38.61 -15.05
CA ALA A 426 21.72 39.24 -16.03
C ALA A 426 21.35 40.70 -15.70
N ILE A 427 21.62 41.17 -14.49
CA ILE A 427 21.28 42.53 -14.03
C ILE A 427 22.51 43.44 -14.02
N THR A 428 23.66 42.94 -13.56
CA THR A 428 24.81 43.78 -13.24
C THR A 428 26.05 43.54 -14.12
N ASN A 429 26.18 42.35 -14.74
CA ASN A 429 27.43 41.86 -15.35
C ASN A 429 28.66 41.83 -14.40
N GLU A 430 28.47 42.01 -13.10
CA GLU A 430 29.54 42.12 -12.10
C GLU A 430 30.09 40.76 -11.63
N GLU A 431 29.43 39.67 -12.04
CA GLU A 431 29.79 38.29 -11.70
C GLU A 431 29.54 37.35 -12.88
N VAL A 432 30.39 36.33 -13.00
CA VAL A 432 30.17 35.17 -13.88
C VAL A 432 29.98 33.94 -13.00
N SER A 433 28.85 33.24 -13.14
CA SER A 433 28.49 32.12 -12.26
C SER A 433 28.08 30.86 -13.02
N ALA A 434 28.23 29.71 -12.38
CA ALA A 434 27.79 28.41 -12.86
C ALA A 434 27.28 27.55 -11.70
N VAL A 435 26.26 26.74 -11.94
CA VAL A 435 25.77 25.74 -10.98
C VAL A 435 25.98 24.35 -11.54
N ILE A 436 26.72 23.51 -10.84
CA ILE A 436 26.99 22.12 -11.23
C ILE A 436 27.34 21.28 -10.01
N ASP A 437 26.93 20.01 -9.98
CA ASP A 437 27.23 19.08 -8.88
C ASP A 437 26.85 19.62 -7.49
N THR A 438 25.74 20.38 -7.39
CA THR A 438 25.29 21.09 -6.17
C THR A 438 26.29 22.12 -5.62
N LEU A 439 27.25 22.55 -6.44
CA LEU A 439 28.13 23.69 -6.20
C LEU A 439 27.71 24.89 -7.05
N VAL A 440 27.80 26.08 -6.46
CA VAL A 440 27.72 27.35 -7.15
C VAL A 440 29.13 27.94 -7.26
N TYR A 441 29.63 28.06 -8.48
CA TYR A 441 30.84 28.81 -8.79
C TYR A 441 30.45 30.27 -9.03
N ARG A 442 31.14 31.20 -8.37
CA ARG A 442 30.97 32.65 -8.58
C ARG A 442 32.33 33.29 -8.80
N ILE A 443 32.56 33.86 -9.98
CA ILE A 443 33.79 34.59 -10.29
C ILE A 443 33.49 36.08 -10.23
N GLN A 444 34.21 36.78 -9.36
CA GLN A 444 33.91 38.16 -8.99
C GLN A 444 35.14 39.05 -9.12
N GLY A 445 34.92 40.30 -9.53
CA GLY A 445 35.95 41.31 -9.68
C GLY A 445 35.86 42.41 -8.62
N SER A 446 36.98 43.03 -8.26
CA SER A 446 37.03 44.19 -7.37
C SER A 446 38.16 45.16 -7.77
N SER A 447 38.01 46.44 -7.42
CA SER A 447 39.09 47.43 -7.51
C SER A 447 39.74 47.76 -6.16
N ASN A 448 39.16 47.30 -5.05
CA ASN A 448 39.54 47.75 -3.71
C ASN A 448 39.41 46.70 -2.60
N LEU A 449 39.00 45.47 -2.93
CA LEU A 449 38.72 44.36 -2.00
C LEU A 449 37.55 44.59 -1.01
N SER A 450 36.97 45.78 -0.95
CA SER A 450 35.80 46.07 -0.10
C SER A 450 34.46 45.81 -0.78
N ALA A 451 34.40 45.93 -2.11
CA ALA A 451 33.20 45.65 -2.90
C ALA A 451 33.57 44.82 -4.14
N TRP A 452 32.74 43.84 -4.49
CA TRP A 452 32.98 42.88 -5.58
C TRP A 452 32.06 43.16 -6.77
N THR A 453 32.11 44.40 -7.24
CA THR A 453 31.19 44.97 -8.24
C THR A 453 31.89 45.34 -9.55
N ARG A 454 33.09 44.78 -9.80
CA ARG A 454 33.74 44.97 -11.10
C ARG A 454 33.28 43.89 -12.04
N ASP A 455 32.97 44.28 -13.27
CA ASP A 455 32.65 43.38 -14.37
C ASP A 455 33.66 42.23 -14.45
N VAL A 456 33.17 41.04 -14.74
CA VAL A 456 33.99 39.88 -15.06
C VAL A 456 33.46 39.30 -16.34
N SER A 457 34.36 38.88 -17.22
CA SER A 457 33.99 38.14 -18.43
C SER A 457 34.86 36.91 -18.59
N GLU A 458 34.29 35.89 -19.21
CA GLU A 458 35.04 34.71 -19.60
C GLU A 458 35.83 34.97 -20.90
N VAL A 459 37.09 34.53 -20.94
CA VAL A 459 37.91 34.57 -22.14
C VAL A 459 37.52 33.38 -23.03
N THR A 460 37.01 33.64 -24.22
CA THR A 460 36.53 32.59 -25.14
C THR A 460 37.38 32.43 -26.40
N ALA A 461 38.22 33.42 -26.72
CA ALA A 461 39.09 33.37 -27.89
C ALA A 461 40.19 32.30 -27.73
N THR A 462 40.20 31.31 -28.64
CA THR A 462 41.08 30.13 -28.55
C THR A 462 42.57 30.48 -28.54
N GLY A 463 42.98 31.52 -29.29
CA GLY A 463 44.37 31.99 -29.31
C GLY A 463 44.83 32.50 -27.95
N ASP A 464 44.03 33.37 -27.32
CA ASP A 464 44.32 33.94 -26.00
C ASP A 464 44.33 32.86 -24.92
N LEU A 465 43.34 31.95 -24.94
CA LEU A 465 43.26 30.83 -24.00
C LEU A 465 44.51 29.94 -24.07
N THR A 466 44.96 29.58 -25.27
CA THR A 466 46.15 28.72 -25.46
C THR A 466 47.39 29.37 -24.84
N ALA A 467 47.58 30.68 -25.04
CA ALA A 467 48.70 31.41 -24.46
C ALA A 467 48.59 31.57 -22.93
N ILE A 468 47.37 31.81 -22.42
CA ILE A 468 47.14 31.98 -20.99
C ILE A 468 47.31 30.66 -20.23
N GLN A 469 46.79 29.57 -20.77
CA GLN A 469 46.79 28.27 -20.10
C GLN A 469 48.06 27.45 -20.37
N ALA A 470 48.99 27.98 -21.18
CA ALA A 470 50.27 27.32 -21.46
C ALA A 470 51.05 27.02 -20.16
N GLY A 471 51.44 25.76 -20.01
CA GLY A 471 52.25 25.29 -18.88
C GLY A 471 51.47 24.96 -17.61
N LEU A 472 50.14 25.05 -17.61
CA LEU A 472 49.33 24.62 -16.47
C LEU A 472 49.34 23.10 -16.31
N PRO A 473 49.27 22.59 -15.06
CA PRO A 473 49.22 21.15 -14.78
C PRO A 473 48.04 20.46 -15.47
N THR A 474 48.16 19.15 -15.70
CA THR A 474 47.05 18.33 -16.22
C THR A 474 45.93 18.20 -15.18
N LEU A 475 44.68 18.32 -15.64
CA LEU A 475 43.49 18.14 -14.82
C LEU A 475 43.00 16.68 -14.84
N SER A 476 42.33 16.28 -13.77
CA SER A 476 41.64 14.98 -13.71
C SER A 476 40.50 14.92 -14.72
N SER A 477 40.11 13.70 -15.09
CA SER A 477 38.98 13.46 -15.99
C SER A 477 37.70 14.08 -15.42
N GLY A 478 36.99 14.88 -16.23
CA GLY A 478 35.78 15.60 -15.82
C GLY A 478 35.99 17.07 -15.47
N TRP A 479 37.25 17.55 -15.46
CA TRP A 479 37.59 18.96 -15.29
C TRP A 479 38.19 19.57 -16.55
N THR A 480 38.02 20.89 -16.70
CA THR A 480 38.64 21.71 -17.73
C THR A 480 39.06 23.06 -17.16
N TYR A 481 40.06 23.71 -17.76
CA TYR A 481 40.45 25.06 -17.39
C TYR A 481 39.51 26.09 -18.01
N ARG A 482 39.03 27.03 -17.18
CA ARG A 482 38.32 28.22 -17.64
C ARG A 482 39.07 29.45 -17.16
N THR A 483 39.14 30.46 -18.02
CA THR A 483 39.86 31.70 -17.76
C THR A 483 38.89 32.86 -17.75
N PHE A 484 38.94 33.65 -16.70
CA PHE A 484 38.13 34.85 -16.51
C PHE A 484 39.05 36.07 -16.47
N ARG A 485 38.56 37.22 -16.93
CA ARG A 485 39.30 38.48 -16.94
C ARG A 485 38.54 39.61 -16.28
N ALA A 486 39.29 40.53 -15.69
CA ALA A 486 38.81 41.88 -15.39
C ALA A 486 38.71 42.71 -16.69
N PRO A 487 37.87 43.77 -16.71
CA PRO A 487 37.79 44.72 -17.82
C PRO A 487 39.04 45.60 -17.89
N GLY A 488 39.19 46.33 -19.00
CA GLY A 488 40.18 47.41 -19.12
C GLY A 488 41.61 46.93 -19.34
N ASN A 489 42.59 47.78 -19.04
CA ASN A 489 44.02 47.50 -19.22
C ASN A 489 44.78 47.88 -17.95
N VAL A 490 45.54 46.92 -17.41
CA VAL A 490 46.25 47.07 -16.12
C VAL A 490 47.28 48.21 -16.13
N ALA A 491 47.72 48.69 -17.30
CA ALA A 491 48.62 49.83 -17.40
C ALA A 491 47.92 51.17 -17.12
N THR A 492 46.60 51.23 -17.25
CA THR A 492 45.79 52.45 -17.11
C THR A 492 44.78 52.37 -15.96
N ASP A 493 44.43 51.16 -15.51
CA ASP A 493 43.49 50.95 -14.41
C ASP A 493 44.18 50.93 -13.05
N ALA A 494 43.54 51.58 -12.06
CA ALA A 494 44.19 51.89 -10.80
C ALA A 494 44.57 50.64 -9.99
N LYS A 495 43.71 49.61 -9.95
CA LYS A 495 43.89 48.27 -9.34
C LYS A 495 42.74 47.35 -9.77
N ASP A 496 43.05 46.06 -9.99
CA ASP A 496 42.04 45.00 -10.19
C ASP A 496 42.36 43.76 -9.34
N PHE A 497 41.31 43.09 -8.89
CA PHE A 497 41.33 41.86 -8.13
C PHE A 497 40.26 40.90 -8.69
N LEU A 498 40.58 39.61 -8.75
CA LEU A 498 39.64 38.56 -9.11
C LEU A 498 39.61 37.53 -7.99
N ARG A 499 38.44 36.95 -7.71
CA ARG A 499 38.31 35.76 -6.86
C ARG A 499 37.31 34.77 -7.45
N ALA A 500 37.44 33.53 -7.03
CA ALA A 500 36.41 32.52 -7.17
C ALA A 500 35.83 32.22 -5.78
N VAL A 501 34.50 32.21 -5.67
CA VAL A 501 33.76 31.82 -4.47
C VAL A 501 32.99 30.55 -4.79
N ILE A 502 33.13 29.53 -3.93
CA ILE A 502 32.42 28.26 -4.03
C ILE A 502 31.40 28.19 -2.89
N GLN A 503 30.15 27.88 -3.22
CA GLN A 503 29.08 27.71 -2.23
C GLN A 503 28.34 26.39 -2.49
N PRO A 504 28.08 25.57 -1.46
CA PRO A 504 27.09 24.51 -1.56
C PRO A 504 25.71 25.10 -1.88
N GLN A 505 24.94 24.43 -2.74
CA GLN A 505 23.56 24.80 -3.06
C GLN A 505 22.60 24.50 -1.90
#